data_AF-A0A8C2XXK9-F1
#
_entry.id   AF-A0A8C2XXK9-F1
#
_cell.length_a   1.000
_cell.length_b   1.000
_cell.length_c   1.000
_cell.angle_alpha   90.00
_cell.angle_beta   90.00
_cell.angle_gamma   90.00
#
_symmetry.space_group_name_H-M   'P 1'
#
loop_
_entity.id
_entity.type
_entity.pdbx_description
1 polymer ?
#
loop_
_entity_poly.entity_id
_entity_poly.type
_entity_poly.pdbx_seq_one_letter_code
_entity_poly.pdbx_strand_id
1 'polypeptide(L)'
;MRDSQLRKKQNESLSKCVITLLNSGGGMSKIEIENEDYSYEKDGIGLDLEHSLADMVPIVHKYFDFMKQGKYFLIFVKSWSSKIPGMKIATLSSNLYKRDITSVNVMNAIVALEFLKDRIETRERFSLTLKSPSKRCREEREESSTKALASDFFNRTQLRYREKLTFTESTYVEIKDFSTQKLLQRIKEILPQNVSAFANTRGGYLFIGLSEEKQEVIGFKAEKSDLDKLEREIEKCISKLPVYHFCMEKKKINYFCKFLEVYDGERLCGYVCMLKIEPFCCAVFAKKPDSWHVKDNQVTQLSVEEWVQFMMDPEPVPSEKVTYIPEILCKRLFSQHEGLAQLIRKEMGSVRQGTLILSKILYTFLRELNEELKGYSIQTALTLKKKLVKMGGYTGKLCVMTKIYWSEESSTLTEGSARLLHDSSLSAIYPKSYTLITSQTMNDLKKALFIVLKRLGTLSDKFDSEIFQHLLSNQHGLLSEE
;
A
#
# COMPACT_ATOMS: atom_id res chain seq x y z
N MET A 1 -17.41 22.32 7.47
CA MET A 1 -17.14 22.88 6.14
C MET A 1 -18.32 22.62 5.20
N ARG A 2 -18.58 23.51 4.23
CA ARG A 2 -19.75 23.45 3.33
C ARG A 2 -19.52 22.77 1.97
N ASP A 3 -18.27 22.45 1.62
CA ASP A 3 -17.92 21.76 0.36
C ASP A 3 -17.54 20.29 0.64
N SER A 4 -18.33 19.36 0.11
CA SER A 4 -18.10 17.91 0.22
C SER A 4 -16.98 17.40 -0.70
N GLN A 5 -16.71 18.07 -1.82
CA GLN A 5 -15.66 17.70 -2.77
C GLN A 5 -14.28 18.09 -2.22
N LEU A 6 -14.15 19.30 -1.65
CA LEU A 6 -12.93 19.75 -0.99
C LEU A 6 -12.52 18.80 0.14
N ARG A 7 -13.46 18.47 1.04
CA ARG A 7 -13.23 17.52 2.14
C ARG A 7 -12.73 16.16 1.62
N LYS A 8 -13.37 15.62 0.57
CA LYS A 8 -12.95 14.35 -0.04
C LYS A 8 -11.51 14.43 -0.57
N LYS A 9 -11.16 15.51 -1.27
CA LYS A 9 -9.81 15.74 -1.81
C LYS A 9 -8.74 15.89 -0.72
N GLN A 10 -9.07 16.59 0.38
CA GLN A 10 -8.18 16.72 1.55
C GLN A 10 -7.92 15.33 2.18
N ASN A 11 -8.96 14.52 2.37
CA ASN A 11 -8.85 13.16 2.90
C ASN A 11 -8.06 12.22 1.95
N GLU A 12 -8.34 12.24 0.64
CA GLU A 12 -7.57 11.46 -0.36
C GLU A 12 -6.07 11.81 -0.33
N SER A 13 -5.74 13.10 -0.23
CA SER A 13 -4.35 13.58 -0.11
C SER A 13 -3.68 13.10 1.18
N LEU A 14 -4.40 13.17 2.31
CA LEU A 14 -3.88 12.69 3.60
C LEU A 14 -3.67 11.18 3.59
N SER A 15 -4.64 10.43 3.06
CA SER A 15 -4.59 8.98 2.93
C SER A 15 -3.37 8.52 2.13
N LYS A 16 -3.10 9.17 0.99
CA LYS A 16 -1.88 8.95 0.21
C LYS A 16 -0.61 9.20 1.03
N CYS A 17 -0.56 10.31 1.78
CA CYS A 17 0.58 10.62 2.65
C CYS A 17 0.79 9.55 3.74
N VAL A 18 -0.27 9.14 4.41
CA VAL A 18 -0.23 8.13 5.48
C VAL A 18 0.25 6.77 4.96
N ILE A 19 -0.33 6.27 3.86
CA ILE A 19 0.11 5.02 3.21
C ILE A 19 1.60 5.11 2.81
N THR A 20 2.01 6.22 2.20
CA THR A 20 3.41 6.47 1.84
C THR A 20 4.34 6.34 3.04
N LEU A 21 3.97 6.96 4.17
CA LEU A 21 4.73 6.90 5.41
C LEU A 21 4.76 5.48 5.97
N LEU A 22 3.61 4.80 6.13
CA LEU A 22 3.52 3.42 6.62
C LEU A 22 4.52 2.50 5.88
N ASN A 23 4.55 2.57 4.56
CA ASN A 23 5.41 1.76 3.69
C ASN A 23 6.89 2.17 3.69
N SER A 24 7.20 3.39 4.16
CA SER A 24 8.54 3.98 4.09
C SER A 24 9.29 3.99 5.42
N GLY A 25 8.81 3.23 6.41
CA GLY A 25 9.36 3.22 7.76
C GLY A 25 8.61 4.11 8.75
N GLY A 26 7.50 4.73 8.36
CA GLY A 26 6.76 5.75 9.11
C GLY A 26 7.36 7.15 8.95
N GLY A 27 6.74 8.17 9.55
CA GLY A 27 7.24 9.56 9.55
C GLY A 27 6.30 10.52 10.28
N MET A 28 6.23 11.76 9.80
CA MET A 28 5.30 12.78 10.28
C MET A 28 4.69 13.49 9.06
N SER A 29 3.37 13.61 9.02
CA SER A 29 2.66 14.54 8.14
C SER A 29 2.45 15.86 8.87
N LYS A 30 2.64 16.98 8.17
CA LYS A 30 2.38 18.34 8.66
C LYS A 30 1.33 18.99 7.77
N ILE A 31 0.22 19.39 8.36
CA ILE A 31 -0.96 19.92 7.69
C ILE A 31 -1.20 21.33 8.23
N GLU A 32 -1.48 22.31 7.37
CA GLU A 32 -1.89 23.65 7.80
C GLU A 32 -3.40 23.69 8.06
N ILE A 33 -3.81 24.32 9.16
CA ILE A 33 -5.20 24.36 9.60
C ILE A 33 -5.86 25.61 9.00
N GLU A 34 -6.83 25.40 8.11
CA GLU A 34 -7.60 26.48 7.46
C GLU A 34 -8.69 27.06 8.38
N ASN A 35 -9.22 26.29 9.33
CA ASN A 35 -10.26 26.73 10.26
C ASN A 35 -9.62 27.47 11.45
N GLU A 36 -9.78 28.79 11.54
CA GLU A 36 -9.16 29.63 12.58
C GLU A 36 -9.56 29.22 14.01
N ASP A 37 -10.83 28.89 14.23
CA ASP A 37 -11.39 28.51 15.54
C ASP A 37 -11.12 27.05 15.97
N TYR A 38 -10.40 26.25 15.17
CA TYR A 38 -10.25 24.81 15.41
C TYR A 38 -9.51 24.49 16.71
N SER A 39 -10.10 23.60 17.52
CA SER A 39 -9.55 23.07 18.75
C SER A 39 -9.60 21.55 18.77
N TYR A 40 -8.44 20.90 18.72
CA TYR A 40 -8.31 19.43 18.71
C TYR A 40 -9.05 18.72 19.86
N GLU A 41 -9.11 19.34 21.04
CA GLU A 41 -9.80 18.80 22.22
C GLU A 41 -11.33 18.83 22.11
N LYS A 42 -11.89 19.69 21.25
CA LYS A 42 -13.34 19.84 21.02
C LYS A 42 -13.79 19.20 19.71
N ASP A 43 -12.99 19.35 18.66
CA ASP A 43 -13.35 19.04 17.28
C ASP A 43 -12.78 17.70 16.79
N GLY A 44 -11.80 17.13 17.50
CA GLY A 44 -11.12 15.88 17.13
C GLY A 44 -10.35 15.99 15.80
N ILE A 45 -10.31 14.91 15.03
CA ILE A 45 -9.72 14.89 13.68
C ILE A 45 -10.77 14.85 12.55
N GLY A 46 -12.04 14.66 12.90
CA GLY A 46 -13.14 14.48 11.94
C GLY A 46 -13.39 13.02 11.59
N LEU A 47 -14.66 12.62 11.64
CA LEU A 47 -15.13 11.24 11.47
C LEU A 47 -14.70 10.61 10.12
N ASP A 48 -14.59 11.40 9.05
CA ASP A 48 -14.17 10.90 7.74
C ASP A 48 -12.67 10.54 7.72
N LEU A 49 -11.82 11.26 8.47
CA LEU A 49 -10.43 10.88 8.67
C LEU A 49 -10.31 9.68 9.61
N GLU A 50 -11.13 9.61 10.68
CA GLU A 50 -11.14 8.48 11.61
C GLU A 50 -11.49 7.15 10.90
N HIS A 51 -12.57 7.13 10.11
CA HIS A 51 -12.94 5.97 9.31
C HIS A 51 -11.84 5.59 8.32
N SER A 52 -11.29 6.57 7.58
CA SER A 52 -10.26 6.30 6.57
C SER A 52 -8.98 5.71 7.21
N LEU A 53 -8.57 6.21 8.38
CA LEU A 53 -7.41 5.67 9.10
C LEU A 53 -7.69 4.30 9.71
N ALA A 54 -8.93 4.00 10.10
CA ALA A 54 -9.35 2.68 10.57
C ALA A 54 -9.36 1.64 9.43
N ASP A 55 -9.77 2.02 8.23
CA ASP A 55 -9.70 1.17 7.03
C ASP A 55 -8.24 0.83 6.65
N MET A 56 -7.29 1.72 6.95
CA MET A 56 -5.86 1.53 6.64
C MET A 56 -5.12 0.64 7.64
N VAL A 57 -5.52 0.58 8.92
CA VAL A 57 -4.79 -0.17 9.96
C VAL A 57 -5.75 -0.78 11.00
N PRO A 58 -5.53 -2.03 11.47
CA PRO A 58 -6.46 -2.68 12.41
C PRO A 58 -6.63 -1.99 13.77
N ILE A 59 -5.67 -1.15 14.19
CA ILE A 59 -5.70 -0.45 15.48
C ILE A 59 -5.09 0.95 15.28
N VAL A 60 -5.93 1.96 15.05
CA VAL A 60 -5.54 3.35 14.71
C VAL A 60 -4.47 3.92 15.66
N HIS A 61 -4.75 3.94 16.97
CA HIS A 61 -3.81 4.48 17.99
C HIS A 61 -2.50 3.68 18.11
N LYS A 62 -2.46 2.44 17.61
CA LYS A 62 -1.22 1.65 17.55
C LYS A 62 -0.29 2.14 16.44
N TYR A 63 -0.77 2.80 15.39
CA TYR A 63 0.06 3.30 14.28
C TYR A 63 0.14 4.82 14.21
N PHE A 64 -0.85 5.54 14.72
CA PHE A 64 -0.96 7.00 14.61
C PHE A 64 -0.92 7.68 15.97
N ASP A 65 -0.24 8.82 16.03
CA ASP A 65 -0.34 9.81 17.12
C ASP A 65 -0.60 11.19 16.50
N PHE A 66 -1.36 12.03 17.19
CA PHE A 66 -1.83 13.32 16.68
C PHE A 66 -1.37 14.47 17.59
N MET A 67 -1.12 15.66 17.02
CA MET A 67 -0.76 16.86 17.78
C MET A 67 -1.16 18.14 17.02
N LYS A 68 -1.74 19.12 17.72
CA LYS A 68 -1.84 20.51 17.23
C LYS A 68 -0.60 21.30 17.66
N GLN A 69 0.04 22.02 16.74
CA GLN A 69 1.15 22.93 17.00
C GLN A 69 0.89 24.28 16.30
N GLY A 70 0.38 25.27 17.05
CA GLY A 70 0.00 26.57 16.49
C GLY A 70 -1.10 26.44 15.44
N LYS A 71 -0.81 26.91 14.20
CA LYS A 71 -1.65 26.76 13.01
C LYS A 71 -1.47 25.43 12.25
N TYR A 72 -0.70 24.48 12.79
CA TYR A 72 -0.44 23.19 12.16
C TYR A 72 -1.08 22.02 12.92
N PHE A 73 -1.56 21.04 12.17
CA PHE A 73 -1.93 19.73 12.67
C PHE A 73 -0.89 18.70 12.20
N LEU A 74 -0.38 17.89 13.13
CA LEU A 74 0.69 16.93 12.91
C LEU A 74 0.16 15.50 13.12
N ILE A 75 0.45 14.62 12.17
CA ILE A 75 0.14 13.19 12.26
C ILE A 75 1.43 12.39 12.22
N PHE A 76 1.78 11.78 13.34
CA PHE A 76 2.94 10.90 13.46
C PHE A 76 2.53 9.49 13.08
N VAL A 77 3.17 8.96 12.04
CA VAL A 77 2.89 7.64 11.47
C VAL A 77 4.03 6.71 11.87
N LYS A 78 3.74 5.66 12.62
CA LYS A 78 4.70 4.59 12.90
C LYS A 78 4.93 3.75 11.64
N SER A 79 6.05 3.05 11.56
CA SER A 79 6.26 2.13 10.44
C SER A 79 5.18 1.06 10.39
N TRP A 80 4.81 0.63 9.19
CA TRP A 80 4.20 -0.68 9.03
C TRP A 80 5.17 -1.74 9.56
N SER A 81 4.65 -2.71 10.31
CA SER A 81 5.41 -3.84 10.85
C SER A 81 4.67 -5.12 10.53
N SER A 82 5.39 -6.15 10.08
CA SER A 82 4.88 -7.45 9.62
C SER A 82 4.15 -8.31 10.66
N LYS A 83 3.83 -7.77 11.85
CA LYS A 83 3.10 -8.45 12.94
C LYS A 83 1.58 -8.55 12.73
N ILE A 84 1.04 -8.11 11.59
CA ILE A 84 -0.36 -8.32 11.20
C ILE A 84 -0.39 -9.43 10.15
N PRO A 85 -1.02 -10.59 10.45
CA PRO A 85 -1.22 -11.64 9.45
C PRO A 85 -1.96 -11.11 8.21
N GLY A 86 -1.55 -11.55 7.02
CA GLY A 86 -2.24 -11.23 5.77
C GLY A 86 -1.91 -9.89 5.11
N MET A 87 -1.22 -8.94 5.78
CA MET A 87 -1.02 -7.58 5.25
C MET A 87 0.45 -7.15 5.29
N LYS A 88 1.14 -7.31 4.17
CA LYS A 88 2.60 -7.09 4.03
C LYS A 88 2.98 -5.64 3.72
N ILE A 89 2.13 -4.93 2.97
CA ILE A 89 2.30 -3.51 2.59
C ILE A 89 0.98 -2.75 2.72
N ALA A 90 1.02 -1.53 3.25
CA ALA A 90 -0.17 -0.71 3.41
C ALA A 90 -0.70 -0.27 2.04
N THR A 91 -2.01 -0.41 1.84
CA THR A 91 -2.66 -0.25 0.53
C THR A 91 -4.04 0.34 0.75
N LEU A 92 -4.36 1.46 0.09
CA LEU A 92 -5.68 2.11 0.18
C LEU A 92 -6.73 1.36 -0.66
N SER A 93 -6.33 0.89 -1.84
CA SER A 93 -7.10 -0.02 -2.68
C SER A 93 -6.14 -0.90 -3.48
N SER A 94 -6.38 -2.22 -3.50
CA SER A 94 -5.62 -3.13 -4.37
C SER A 94 -5.91 -2.89 -5.85
N ASN A 95 -7.11 -2.37 -6.15
CA ASN A 95 -7.70 -2.29 -7.49
C ASN A 95 -7.80 -3.63 -8.24
N LEU A 96 -7.70 -4.75 -7.50
CA LEU A 96 -8.21 -6.05 -7.92
C LEU A 96 -9.68 -6.15 -7.52
N TYR A 97 -10.54 -6.52 -8.45
CA TYR A 97 -11.96 -6.75 -8.19
C TYR A 97 -12.30 -8.23 -8.29
N LYS A 98 -13.31 -8.66 -7.54
CA LYS A 98 -14.02 -9.94 -7.71
C LYS A 98 -15.50 -9.68 -7.95
N ARG A 99 -16.15 -10.61 -8.64
CA ARG A 99 -17.62 -10.71 -8.68
C ARG A 99 -18.06 -11.56 -7.49
N ASP A 100 -19.02 -11.06 -6.72
CA ASP A 100 -19.50 -11.67 -5.47
C ASP A 100 -21.03 -11.63 -5.45
N ILE A 101 -21.65 -12.75 -5.83
CA ILE A 101 -23.09 -12.91 -6.08
C ILE A 101 -23.61 -11.83 -7.04
N THR A 102 -24.29 -10.77 -6.59
CA THR A 102 -24.78 -9.66 -7.42
C THR A 102 -23.92 -8.39 -7.37
N SER A 103 -22.84 -8.38 -6.58
CA SER A 103 -21.94 -7.22 -6.43
C SER A 103 -20.58 -7.35 -7.15
N VAL A 104 -20.02 -6.20 -7.55
CA VAL A 104 -18.62 -6.04 -8.00
C VAL A 104 -17.83 -5.42 -6.85
N ASN A 105 -16.98 -6.20 -6.20
CA ASN A 105 -16.29 -5.80 -4.98
C ASN A 105 -14.78 -5.70 -5.19
N VAL A 106 -14.17 -4.63 -4.69
CA VAL A 106 -12.71 -4.53 -4.59
C VAL A 106 -12.20 -5.50 -3.52
N MET A 107 -11.12 -6.22 -3.80
CA MET A 107 -10.43 -7.04 -2.82
C MET A 107 -9.64 -6.13 -1.88
N ASN A 108 -9.93 -6.18 -0.57
CA ASN A 108 -9.05 -5.56 0.43
C ASN A 108 -7.66 -6.25 0.41
N ALA A 109 -6.66 -5.68 1.09
CA ALA A 109 -5.29 -6.19 1.03
C ALA A 109 -5.16 -7.68 1.43
N ILE A 110 -5.94 -8.14 2.41
CA ILE A 110 -5.90 -9.54 2.89
C ILE A 110 -6.48 -10.48 1.84
N VAL A 111 -7.70 -10.19 1.36
CA VAL A 111 -8.37 -10.99 0.31
C VAL A 111 -7.56 -10.98 -1.00
N ALA A 112 -6.91 -9.87 -1.31
CA ALA A 112 -6.01 -9.77 -2.47
C ALA A 112 -4.76 -10.64 -2.30
N LEU A 113 -4.17 -10.72 -1.10
CA LEU A 113 -3.04 -11.62 -0.84
C LEU A 113 -3.44 -13.09 -0.99
N GLU A 114 -4.59 -13.47 -0.42
CA GLU A 114 -5.13 -14.82 -0.53
C GLU A 114 -5.38 -15.19 -1.99
N PHE A 115 -6.05 -14.31 -2.75
CA PHE A 115 -6.25 -14.48 -4.20
C PHE A 115 -4.94 -14.66 -4.98
N LEU A 116 -3.92 -13.85 -4.71
CA LEU A 116 -2.63 -13.95 -5.41
C LEU A 116 -1.90 -15.27 -5.10
N LYS A 117 -1.99 -15.78 -3.87
CA LYS A 117 -1.48 -17.12 -3.50
C LYS A 117 -2.24 -18.24 -4.17
N ASP A 118 -3.57 -18.18 -4.11
CA ASP A 118 -4.44 -19.21 -4.70
C ASP A 118 -4.22 -19.33 -6.22
N ARG A 119 -3.91 -18.22 -6.90
CA ARG A 119 -3.51 -18.20 -8.32
C ARG A 119 -2.15 -18.84 -8.62
N ILE A 120 -1.25 -18.96 -7.65
CA ILE A 120 -0.01 -19.75 -7.76
C ILE A 120 -0.31 -21.22 -7.46
N GLU A 121 -0.94 -21.51 -6.32
CA GLU A 121 -1.23 -22.89 -5.87
C GLU A 121 -2.13 -23.65 -6.86
N THR A 122 -3.14 -23.00 -7.44
CA THR A 122 -3.99 -23.61 -8.47
C THR A 122 -3.20 -23.95 -9.73
N ARG A 123 -2.20 -23.14 -10.13
CA ARG A 123 -1.31 -23.46 -11.25
C ARG A 123 -0.42 -24.67 -10.95
N GLU A 124 0.10 -24.77 -9.73
CA GLU A 124 0.89 -25.92 -9.29
C GLU A 124 0.02 -27.20 -9.28
N ARG A 125 -1.24 -27.11 -8.81
CA ARG A 125 -2.22 -28.21 -8.93
C ARG A 125 -2.61 -28.51 -10.37
N PHE A 126 -2.75 -27.54 -11.27
CA PHE A 126 -2.99 -27.80 -12.70
C PHE A 126 -1.81 -28.51 -13.38
N SER A 127 -0.59 -28.36 -12.84
CA SER A 127 0.60 -29.09 -13.30
C SER A 127 0.70 -30.52 -12.72
N LEU A 128 0.02 -30.82 -11.60
CA LEU A 128 0.14 -32.07 -10.86
C LEU A 128 -1.14 -32.92 -10.80
N THR A 129 -2.31 -32.37 -11.14
CA THR A 129 -3.62 -33.04 -10.94
C THR A 129 -4.63 -32.76 -12.06
N LEU A 130 -4.51 -33.50 -13.17
CA LEU A 130 -5.73 -33.97 -13.86
C LEU A 130 -6.36 -35.07 -12.99
N LYS A 131 -7.43 -34.74 -12.25
CA LYS A 131 -8.57 -35.61 -11.82
C LYS A 131 -9.13 -35.17 -10.46
N SER A 132 -10.27 -34.48 -10.46
CA SER A 132 -11.53 -34.96 -9.84
C SER A 132 -12.57 -33.83 -9.78
N PRO A 133 -13.85 -34.09 -10.15
CA PRO A 133 -14.92 -33.14 -9.91
C PRO A 133 -15.49 -33.32 -8.50
N SER A 134 -15.41 -32.27 -7.67
CA SER A 134 -16.09 -32.24 -6.37
C SER A 134 -17.62 -32.17 -6.55
N LYS A 135 -18.36 -32.65 -5.53
CA LYS A 135 -19.83 -32.66 -5.53
C LYS A 135 -20.38 -31.22 -5.62
N ARG A 136 -21.18 -30.94 -6.66
CA ARG A 136 -21.80 -29.62 -6.88
C ARG A 136 -22.93 -29.34 -5.88
N CYS A 137 -22.85 -28.19 -5.21
CA CYS A 137 -23.92 -27.65 -4.37
C CYS A 137 -25.12 -27.18 -5.19
N ARG A 138 -26.23 -26.84 -4.53
CA ARG A 138 -27.46 -26.37 -5.19
C ARG A 138 -27.27 -25.01 -5.87
N GLU A 139 -26.63 -24.08 -5.17
CA GLU A 139 -26.28 -22.74 -5.67
C GLU A 139 -25.49 -22.81 -6.98
N GLU A 140 -24.50 -23.70 -7.08
CA GLU A 140 -23.72 -23.89 -8.31
C GLU A 140 -24.55 -24.37 -9.52
N ARG A 141 -25.73 -24.99 -9.30
CA ARG A 141 -26.64 -25.39 -10.40
C ARG A 141 -27.48 -24.21 -10.87
N GLU A 142 -27.99 -23.41 -9.96
CA GLU A 142 -28.85 -22.25 -10.25
C GLU A 142 -28.03 -21.14 -10.94
N GLU A 143 -26.79 -20.89 -10.50
CA GLU A 143 -25.87 -20.01 -11.24
C GLU A 143 -25.45 -20.60 -12.60
N SER A 144 -25.25 -21.91 -12.71
CA SER A 144 -24.93 -22.56 -13.99
C SER A 144 -26.09 -22.46 -15.00
N SER A 145 -27.34 -22.44 -14.53
CA SER A 145 -28.52 -22.17 -15.36
C SER A 145 -28.54 -20.71 -15.82
N THR A 146 -28.31 -19.77 -14.90
CA THR A 146 -28.24 -18.33 -15.20
C THR A 146 -27.15 -18.01 -16.24
N LYS A 147 -25.97 -18.64 -16.13
CA LYS A 147 -24.89 -18.54 -17.12
C LYS A 147 -25.28 -19.04 -18.51
N ALA A 148 -26.07 -20.12 -18.59
CA ALA A 148 -26.56 -20.65 -19.86
C ALA A 148 -27.55 -19.68 -20.50
N LEU A 149 -28.53 -19.18 -19.74
CA LEU A 149 -29.52 -18.20 -20.21
C LEU A 149 -28.86 -16.90 -20.72
N ALA A 150 -27.84 -16.39 -20.03
CA ALA A 150 -27.06 -15.25 -20.48
C ALA A 150 -26.23 -15.54 -21.74
N SER A 151 -25.72 -16.76 -21.90
CA SER A 151 -25.02 -17.22 -23.11
C SER A 151 -25.96 -17.32 -24.31
N ASP A 152 -27.16 -17.86 -24.12
CA ASP A 152 -28.19 -17.97 -25.15
C ASP A 152 -28.65 -16.59 -25.58
N PHE A 153 -28.83 -15.66 -24.63
CA PHE A 153 -29.12 -14.26 -24.89
C PHE A 153 -28.00 -13.57 -25.70
N PHE A 154 -26.72 -13.79 -25.35
CA PHE A 154 -25.57 -13.27 -26.10
C PHE A 154 -25.52 -13.74 -27.56
N ASN A 155 -25.97 -14.97 -27.81
CA ASN A 155 -25.99 -15.57 -29.15
C ASN A 155 -27.18 -15.14 -30.02
N ARG A 156 -28.17 -14.40 -29.48
CA ARG A 156 -29.31 -13.89 -30.27
C ARG A 156 -28.89 -12.94 -31.40
N THR A 157 -29.73 -12.84 -32.43
CA THR A 157 -29.51 -11.98 -33.61
C THR A 157 -30.23 -10.63 -33.54
N GLN A 158 -31.30 -10.52 -32.76
CA GLN A 158 -32.10 -9.30 -32.57
C GLN A 158 -32.82 -9.35 -31.22
N LEU A 159 -33.24 -8.19 -30.71
CA LEU A 159 -34.01 -8.04 -29.47
C LEU A 159 -35.30 -7.23 -29.72
N ARG A 160 -36.28 -7.40 -28.85
CA ARG A 160 -37.53 -6.62 -28.87
C ARG A 160 -37.61 -5.65 -27.71
N TYR A 161 -38.06 -4.43 -27.96
CA TYR A 161 -38.26 -3.42 -26.92
C TYR A 161 -39.29 -3.93 -25.89
N ARG A 162 -38.94 -3.80 -24.60
CA ARG A 162 -39.69 -4.35 -23.46
C ARG A 162 -39.95 -5.87 -23.51
N GLU A 163 -39.16 -6.65 -24.23
CA GLU A 163 -39.16 -8.08 -23.95
C GLU A 163 -38.63 -8.35 -22.55
N LYS A 164 -39.26 -9.31 -21.86
CA LYS A 164 -38.88 -9.67 -20.49
C LYS A 164 -37.61 -10.50 -20.48
N LEU A 165 -36.72 -10.16 -19.55
CA LEU A 165 -35.52 -10.95 -19.27
C LEU A 165 -35.90 -12.26 -18.60
N THR A 166 -35.13 -13.31 -18.88
CA THR A 166 -35.28 -14.64 -18.27
C THR A 166 -34.22 -14.91 -17.20
N PHE A 167 -33.40 -13.91 -16.88
CA PHE A 167 -32.26 -13.98 -15.96
C PHE A 167 -32.04 -12.62 -15.30
N THR A 168 -31.48 -12.63 -14.09
CA THR A 168 -31.13 -11.46 -13.28
C THR A 168 -29.61 -11.25 -13.22
N GLU A 169 -29.14 -10.23 -12.50
CA GLU A 169 -27.73 -10.15 -12.10
C GLU A 169 -27.30 -11.38 -11.28
N SER A 170 -26.04 -11.79 -11.42
CA SER A 170 -25.45 -12.97 -10.77
C SER A 170 -23.92 -12.95 -10.87
N THR A 171 -23.23 -13.97 -10.34
CA THR A 171 -21.76 -14.10 -10.43
C THR A 171 -21.27 -14.14 -11.90
N TYR A 172 -22.15 -14.41 -12.86
CA TYR A 172 -21.85 -14.42 -14.30
C TYR A 172 -22.51 -13.29 -15.09
N VAL A 173 -23.31 -12.41 -14.48
CA VAL A 173 -24.14 -11.41 -15.19
C VAL A 173 -24.17 -10.07 -14.47
N GLU A 174 -23.81 -9.02 -15.18
CA GLU A 174 -24.01 -7.61 -14.79
C GLU A 174 -24.97 -6.94 -15.77
N ILE A 175 -25.95 -6.18 -15.25
CA ILE A 175 -26.98 -5.48 -16.03
C ILE A 175 -26.92 -3.98 -15.72
N LYS A 176 -26.90 -3.13 -16.75
CA LYS A 176 -26.81 -1.66 -16.58
C LYS A 176 -27.74 -0.89 -17.53
N ASP A 177 -28.70 -0.19 -16.93
CA ASP A 177 -29.63 0.72 -17.62
C ASP A 177 -28.96 2.08 -17.88
N PHE A 178 -28.29 2.21 -19.02
CA PHE A 178 -27.63 3.45 -19.45
C PHE A 178 -28.41 4.17 -20.54
N SER A 179 -29.60 4.64 -20.20
CA SER A 179 -30.55 5.35 -21.07
C SER A 179 -30.23 6.85 -21.30
N THR A 180 -29.00 7.33 -21.04
CA THR A 180 -28.68 8.79 -20.99
C THR A 180 -27.52 9.22 -21.90
N GLN A 181 -27.48 10.52 -22.26
CA GLN A 181 -26.45 11.15 -23.11
C GLN A 181 -24.98 10.99 -22.64
N LYS A 182 -24.74 10.48 -21.44
CA LYS A 182 -23.39 10.24 -20.88
C LYS A 182 -22.93 8.77 -20.99
N LEU A 183 -23.54 7.97 -21.88
CA LEU A 183 -23.25 6.54 -22.10
C LEU A 183 -21.75 6.21 -22.12
N LEU A 184 -20.98 6.86 -23.01
CA LEU A 184 -19.54 6.62 -23.15
C LEU A 184 -18.75 6.90 -21.85
N GLN A 185 -19.14 7.93 -21.10
CA GLN A 185 -18.50 8.28 -19.83
C GLN A 185 -18.80 7.23 -18.75
N ARG A 186 -20.07 6.83 -18.62
CA ARG A 186 -20.48 5.78 -17.67
C ARG A 186 -19.81 4.44 -17.97
N ILE A 187 -19.67 4.07 -19.25
CA ILE A 187 -18.96 2.86 -19.67
C ILE A 187 -17.49 2.91 -19.22
N LYS A 188 -16.80 4.04 -19.41
CA LYS A 188 -15.41 4.22 -18.93
C LYS A 188 -15.26 4.09 -17.41
N GLU A 189 -16.29 4.48 -16.65
CA GLU A 189 -16.29 4.41 -15.19
C GLU A 189 -16.48 2.98 -14.67
N ILE A 190 -17.38 2.19 -15.28
CA ILE A 190 -17.72 0.84 -14.81
C ILE A 190 -16.87 -0.29 -15.43
N LEU A 191 -16.37 -0.10 -16.66
CA LEU A 191 -15.77 -1.17 -17.45
C LEU A 191 -14.48 -1.74 -16.83
N PRO A 192 -13.52 -0.93 -16.31
CA PRO A 192 -12.32 -1.47 -15.67
C PRO A 192 -12.62 -2.38 -14.47
N GLN A 193 -13.62 -2.01 -13.66
CA GLN A 193 -13.99 -2.75 -12.46
C GLN A 193 -14.68 -4.07 -12.82
N ASN A 194 -15.61 -4.04 -13.78
CA ASN A 194 -16.32 -5.22 -14.27
C ASN A 194 -15.38 -6.21 -14.97
N VAL A 195 -14.48 -5.73 -15.84
CA VAL A 195 -13.52 -6.58 -16.55
C VAL A 195 -12.55 -7.22 -15.55
N SER A 196 -12.03 -6.46 -14.58
CA SER A 196 -11.23 -7.01 -13.47
C SER A 196 -12.03 -8.08 -12.69
N ALA A 197 -13.27 -7.81 -12.32
CA ALA A 197 -14.12 -8.71 -11.54
C ALA A 197 -14.41 -10.05 -12.25
N PHE A 198 -14.81 -10.03 -13.52
CA PHE A 198 -15.09 -11.24 -14.29
C PHE A 198 -13.81 -12.01 -14.65
N ALA A 199 -12.73 -11.30 -15.03
CA ALA A 199 -11.45 -11.92 -15.36
C ALA A 199 -10.83 -12.62 -14.14
N ASN A 200 -10.88 -12.00 -12.96
CA ASN A 200 -10.36 -12.57 -11.71
C ASN A 200 -11.25 -13.66 -11.11
N THR A 201 -12.45 -13.91 -11.64
CA THR A 201 -13.35 -14.98 -11.18
C THR A 201 -13.52 -16.07 -12.24
N ARG A 202 -14.74 -16.35 -12.69
CA ARG A 202 -15.10 -17.48 -13.59
C ARG A 202 -15.55 -16.99 -14.99
N GLY A 203 -15.20 -15.76 -15.36
CA GLY A 203 -15.72 -15.04 -16.51
C GLY A 203 -17.19 -14.65 -16.35
N GLY A 204 -17.77 -13.93 -17.31
CA GLY A 204 -19.17 -13.53 -17.27
C GLY A 204 -19.57 -12.57 -18.39
N TYR A 205 -20.75 -11.99 -18.24
CA TYR A 205 -21.40 -11.12 -19.20
C TYR A 205 -21.74 -9.76 -18.57
N LEU A 206 -21.45 -8.68 -19.29
CA LEU A 206 -21.91 -7.33 -18.97
C LEU A 206 -22.86 -6.86 -20.08
N PHE A 207 -24.11 -6.60 -19.72
CA PHE A 207 -25.15 -6.12 -20.62
C PHE A 207 -25.54 -4.67 -20.31
N ILE A 208 -25.48 -3.81 -21.31
CA ILE A 208 -25.72 -2.37 -21.18
C ILE A 208 -26.88 -1.97 -22.11
N GLY A 209 -27.93 -1.40 -21.53
CA GLY A 209 -29.25 -1.23 -22.18
C GLY A 209 -30.30 -2.24 -21.71
N LEU A 210 -30.03 -3.00 -20.65
CA LEU A 210 -31.01 -3.84 -19.95
C LEU A 210 -31.39 -3.19 -18.62
N SER A 211 -32.62 -3.40 -18.15
CA SER A 211 -33.13 -2.81 -16.91
C SER A 211 -33.45 -3.89 -15.88
N GLU A 212 -32.66 -3.96 -14.81
CA GLU A 212 -32.85 -4.93 -13.72
C GLU A 212 -34.12 -4.64 -12.91
N GLU A 213 -34.46 -3.35 -12.70
CA GLU A 213 -35.67 -2.93 -11.99
C GLU A 213 -36.95 -3.39 -12.69
N LYS A 214 -36.98 -3.33 -14.03
CA LYS A 214 -38.14 -3.69 -14.84
C LYS A 214 -38.08 -5.13 -15.37
N GLN A 215 -36.93 -5.79 -15.27
CA GLN A 215 -36.62 -7.06 -15.93
C GLN A 215 -36.93 -7.02 -17.44
N GLU A 216 -36.51 -5.94 -18.12
CA GLU A 216 -36.86 -5.65 -19.53
C GLU A 216 -35.66 -5.18 -20.38
N VAL A 217 -35.72 -5.45 -21.68
CA VAL A 217 -34.84 -4.84 -22.69
C VAL A 217 -35.28 -3.39 -22.98
N ILE A 218 -34.40 -2.42 -22.75
CA ILE A 218 -34.67 -1.00 -22.99
C ILE A 218 -33.88 -0.46 -24.19
N GLY A 219 -32.61 -0.85 -24.31
CA GLY A 219 -31.64 -0.32 -25.26
C GLY A 219 -31.19 1.11 -24.96
N PHE A 220 -30.25 1.61 -25.76
CA PHE A 220 -29.86 3.01 -25.85
C PHE A 220 -29.91 3.49 -27.30
N LYS A 221 -30.15 4.78 -27.51
CA LYS A 221 -30.13 5.41 -28.85
C LYS A 221 -28.69 5.75 -29.22
N ALA A 222 -28.26 5.38 -30.43
CA ALA A 222 -26.95 5.64 -30.98
C ALA A 222 -27.03 5.61 -32.52
N GLU A 223 -26.14 6.32 -33.21
CA GLU A 223 -25.89 6.09 -34.64
C GLU A 223 -24.86 4.97 -34.84
N LYS A 224 -24.77 4.40 -36.04
CA LYS A 224 -23.78 3.34 -36.33
C LYS A 224 -22.34 3.80 -36.09
N SER A 225 -22.05 5.06 -36.41
CA SER A 225 -20.77 5.75 -36.15
C SER A 225 -20.43 5.84 -34.65
N ASP A 226 -21.43 5.96 -33.77
CA ASP A 226 -21.26 5.94 -32.31
C ASP A 226 -20.92 4.54 -31.80
N LEU A 227 -21.49 3.48 -32.39
CA LEU A 227 -21.17 2.10 -32.04
C LEU A 227 -19.70 1.78 -32.34
N ASP A 228 -19.22 2.10 -33.55
CA ASP A 228 -17.82 1.91 -33.92
C ASP A 228 -16.87 2.69 -32.99
N LYS A 229 -17.28 3.89 -32.56
CA LYS A 229 -16.54 4.72 -31.60
C LYS A 229 -16.56 4.12 -30.19
N LEU A 230 -17.67 3.53 -29.79
CA LEU A 230 -17.82 2.88 -28.50
C LEU A 230 -16.99 1.59 -28.42
N GLU A 231 -16.98 0.78 -29.47
CA GLU A 231 -16.15 -0.43 -29.57
C GLU A 231 -14.66 -0.12 -29.42
N ARG A 232 -14.16 0.87 -30.18
CA ARG A 232 -12.76 1.32 -30.08
C ARG A 232 -12.40 1.84 -28.68
N GLU A 233 -13.32 2.52 -27.99
CA GLU A 233 -13.06 3.01 -26.63
C GLU A 233 -13.15 1.88 -25.58
N ILE A 234 -13.97 0.84 -25.80
CA ILE A 234 -13.99 -0.40 -25.00
C ILE A 234 -12.66 -1.13 -25.16
N GLU A 235 -12.21 -1.38 -26.39
CA GLU A 235 -10.93 -2.05 -26.69
C GLU A 235 -9.75 -1.30 -26.07
N LYS A 236 -9.69 0.02 -26.27
CA LYS A 236 -8.69 0.93 -25.69
C LYS A 236 -8.75 1.00 -24.15
N CYS A 237 -9.90 0.72 -23.54
CA CYS A 237 -10.02 0.62 -22.09
C CYS A 237 -9.47 -0.71 -21.58
N ILE A 238 -9.91 -1.83 -22.16
CA ILE A 238 -9.51 -3.19 -21.76
C ILE A 238 -8.01 -3.42 -21.98
N SER A 239 -7.47 -2.99 -23.12
CA SER A 239 -6.04 -3.11 -23.46
C SER A 239 -5.10 -2.29 -22.57
N LYS A 240 -5.62 -1.34 -21.78
CA LYS A 240 -4.87 -0.52 -20.82
C LYS A 240 -4.96 -1.00 -19.38
N LEU A 241 -5.77 -2.02 -19.10
CA LEU A 241 -5.89 -2.57 -17.75
C LEU A 241 -4.56 -3.19 -17.34
N PRO A 242 -4.00 -2.85 -16.16
CA PRO A 242 -2.77 -3.47 -15.70
C PRO A 242 -3.00 -4.96 -15.39
N VAL A 243 -2.07 -5.81 -15.84
CA VAL A 243 -2.15 -7.26 -15.69
C VAL A 243 -0.86 -7.77 -15.08
N TYR A 244 -0.96 -8.59 -14.03
CA TYR A 244 0.19 -9.33 -13.52
C TYR A 244 0.14 -10.77 -13.97
N HIS A 245 1.24 -11.25 -14.56
CA HIS A 245 1.40 -12.63 -15.02
C HIS A 245 2.31 -13.42 -14.10
N PHE A 246 1.77 -14.48 -13.52
CA PHE A 246 2.56 -15.58 -12.97
C PHE A 246 3.00 -16.56 -14.10
N CYS A 247 2.21 -16.67 -15.17
CA CYS A 247 2.42 -17.62 -16.26
C CYS A 247 3.39 -17.12 -17.35
N MET A 248 4.01 -18.06 -18.08
CA MET A 248 4.92 -17.75 -19.19
C MET A 248 4.19 -17.29 -20.47
N GLU A 249 2.94 -17.69 -20.65
CA GLU A 249 2.17 -17.44 -21.89
C GLU A 249 1.85 -15.97 -22.15
N LYS A 250 1.80 -15.14 -21.09
CA LYS A 250 1.53 -13.69 -21.14
C LYS A 250 0.34 -13.28 -22.04
N LYS A 251 -0.72 -14.09 -22.02
CA LYS A 251 -1.96 -13.88 -22.80
C LYS A 251 -2.64 -12.56 -22.42
N LYS A 252 -3.17 -11.85 -23.42
CA LYS A 252 -4.04 -10.68 -23.19
C LYS A 252 -5.39 -11.12 -22.60
N ILE A 253 -6.12 -10.17 -22.01
CA ILE A 253 -7.50 -10.38 -21.56
C ILE A 253 -8.37 -10.73 -22.78
N ASN A 254 -9.01 -11.90 -22.78
CA ASN A 254 -9.90 -12.30 -23.86
C ASN A 254 -11.33 -11.84 -23.57
N TYR A 255 -11.96 -11.19 -24.54
CA TYR A 255 -13.32 -10.71 -24.45
C TYR A 255 -13.96 -10.65 -25.84
N PHE A 256 -15.30 -10.64 -25.87
CA PHE A 256 -16.09 -10.43 -27.08
C PHE A 256 -17.03 -9.25 -26.85
N CYS A 257 -17.08 -8.31 -27.79
CA CYS A 257 -18.02 -7.19 -27.81
C CYS A 257 -19.03 -7.41 -28.94
N LYS A 258 -20.29 -7.06 -28.68
CA LYS A 258 -21.38 -7.13 -29.67
C LYS A 258 -22.40 -6.03 -29.38
N PHE A 259 -22.85 -5.35 -30.41
CA PHE A 259 -24.03 -4.49 -30.34
C PHE A 259 -25.20 -5.21 -31.00
N LEU A 260 -26.33 -5.26 -30.31
CA LEU A 260 -27.52 -5.97 -30.77
C LEU A 260 -28.68 -4.99 -30.92
N GLU A 261 -29.34 -5.04 -32.08
CA GLU A 261 -30.44 -4.16 -32.43
C GLU A 261 -31.70 -4.47 -31.61
N VAL A 262 -32.36 -3.41 -31.14
CA VAL A 262 -33.63 -3.46 -30.41
C VAL A 262 -34.72 -2.87 -31.29
N TYR A 263 -35.78 -3.65 -31.52
CA TYR A 263 -36.91 -3.27 -32.36
C TYR A 263 -38.19 -3.07 -31.55
N ASP A 264 -38.91 -1.99 -31.85
CA ASP A 264 -40.29 -1.73 -31.41
C ASP A 264 -41.22 -1.94 -32.61
N GLY A 265 -41.89 -3.11 -32.64
CA GLY A 265 -42.49 -3.62 -33.87
C GLY A 265 -41.43 -3.88 -34.95
N GLU A 266 -41.56 -3.22 -36.10
CA GLU A 266 -40.57 -3.25 -37.19
C GLU A 266 -39.56 -2.10 -37.13
N ARG A 267 -39.71 -1.17 -36.16
CA ARG A 267 -38.88 0.03 -36.06
C ARG A 267 -37.67 -0.21 -35.17
N LEU A 268 -36.46 -0.08 -35.72
CA LEU A 268 -35.23 0.01 -34.93
C LEU A 268 -35.34 1.20 -33.95
N CYS A 269 -35.28 0.92 -32.65
CA CYS A 269 -35.46 1.92 -31.59
C CYS A 269 -34.19 2.17 -30.74
N GLY A 270 -33.21 1.27 -30.80
CA GLY A 270 -31.93 1.40 -30.12
C GLY A 270 -31.05 0.15 -30.19
N TYR A 271 -30.01 0.10 -29.36
CA TYR A 271 -29.04 -0.98 -29.28
C TYR A 271 -28.81 -1.44 -27.83
N VAL A 272 -28.44 -2.69 -27.64
CA VAL A 272 -27.84 -3.22 -26.40
C VAL A 272 -26.36 -3.51 -26.66
N CYS A 273 -25.48 -3.06 -25.78
CA CYS A 273 -24.06 -3.40 -25.80
C CYS A 273 -23.83 -4.62 -24.91
N MET A 274 -23.22 -5.66 -25.46
CA MET A 274 -23.07 -6.97 -24.85
C MET A 274 -21.59 -7.33 -24.82
N LEU A 275 -21.04 -7.55 -23.63
CA LEU A 275 -19.65 -7.91 -23.42
C LEU A 275 -19.57 -9.27 -22.75
N LYS A 276 -18.84 -10.22 -23.35
CA LYS A 276 -18.47 -11.49 -22.72
C LYS A 276 -17.00 -11.41 -22.32
N ILE A 277 -16.69 -11.54 -21.03
CA ILE A 277 -15.33 -11.54 -20.50
C ILE A 277 -14.97 -12.97 -20.10
N GLU A 278 -13.85 -13.50 -20.59
CA GLU A 278 -13.41 -14.86 -20.23
C GLU A 278 -12.60 -14.87 -18.92
N PRO A 279 -12.60 -15.99 -18.16
CA PRO A 279 -11.77 -16.12 -16.97
C PRO A 279 -10.29 -16.01 -17.34
N PHE A 280 -9.55 -15.25 -16.54
CA PHE A 280 -8.14 -15.00 -16.78
C PHE A 280 -7.26 -15.93 -15.92
N CYS A 281 -6.08 -16.27 -16.43
CA CYS A 281 -5.19 -17.25 -15.81
C CYS A 281 -4.34 -16.69 -14.66
N CYS A 282 -4.23 -15.36 -14.54
CA CYS A 282 -3.46 -14.69 -13.49
C CYS A 282 -4.30 -13.57 -12.81
N ALA A 283 -3.82 -12.33 -12.76
CA ALA A 283 -4.49 -11.22 -12.09
C ALA A 283 -4.68 -10.00 -13.00
N VAL A 284 -5.90 -9.49 -13.09
CA VAL A 284 -6.29 -8.29 -13.85
C VAL A 284 -6.72 -7.19 -12.89
N PHE A 285 -6.09 -6.03 -12.97
CA PHE A 285 -6.39 -4.87 -12.15
C PHE A 285 -7.24 -3.86 -12.92
N ALA A 286 -8.16 -3.16 -12.26
CA ALA A 286 -8.90 -2.06 -12.86
C ALA A 286 -8.03 -0.81 -13.10
N LYS A 287 -7.01 -0.61 -12.26
CA LYS A 287 -5.96 0.43 -12.35
C LYS A 287 -4.78 0.02 -11.47
N LYS A 288 -3.67 0.79 -11.48
CA LYS A 288 -2.54 0.53 -10.56
C LYS A 288 -3.02 0.51 -9.10
N PRO A 289 -2.44 -0.33 -8.20
CA PRO A 289 -2.77 -0.31 -6.77
C PRO A 289 -2.59 1.09 -6.18
N ASP A 290 -3.54 1.52 -5.37
CA ASP A 290 -3.46 2.78 -4.62
C ASP A 290 -2.57 2.56 -3.39
N SER A 291 -1.27 2.40 -3.65
CA SER A 291 -0.23 2.21 -2.66
C SER A 291 1.05 2.93 -3.11
N TRP A 292 1.74 3.53 -2.14
CA TRP A 292 2.83 4.48 -2.38
C TRP A 292 3.99 4.22 -1.43
N HIS A 293 5.18 4.68 -1.82
CA HIS A 293 6.40 4.64 -1.01
C HIS A 293 7.28 5.86 -1.32
N VAL A 294 8.29 6.10 -0.47
CA VAL A 294 9.36 7.07 -0.75
C VAL A 294 10.52 6.34 -1.43
N LYS A 295 10.81 6.76 -2.67
CA LYS A 295 11.92 6.35 -3.51
C LYS A 295 12.61 7.62 -4.02
N ASP A 296 13.93 7.69 -3.91
CA ASP A 296 14.75 8.82 -4.39
C ASP A 296 14.24 10.20 -3.93
N ASN A 297 13.88 10.30 -2.65
CA ASN A 297 13.28 11.46 -1.98
C ASN A 297 11.92 11.93 -2.55
N GLN A 298 11.28 11.16 -3.43
CA GLN A 298 9.96 11.47 -4.00
C GLN A 298 8.89 10.45 -3.58
N VAL A 299 7.62 10.87 -3.61
CA VAL A 299 6.46 10.01 -3.33
C VAL A 299 6.00 9.34 -4.62
N THR A 300 6.44 8.10 -4.83
CA THR A 300 6.13 7.29 -6.00
C THR A 300 4.95 6.35 -5.72
N GLN A 301 4.08 6.14 -6.72
CA GLN A 301 3.07 5.08 -6.67
C GLN A 301 3.74 3.79 -7.10
N LEU A 302 3.47 2.69 -6.38
CA LEU A 302 4.01 1.38 -6.72
C LEU A 302 3.48 0.94 -8.10
N SER A 303 4.36 0.31 -8.87
CA SER A 303 3.94 -0.49 -10.01
C SER A 303 3.14 -1.72 -9.55
N VAL A 304 2.45 -2.38 -10.48
CA VAL A 304 1.74 -3.64 -10.17
C VAL A 304 2.75 -4.71 -9.76
N GLU A 305 3.89 -4.73 -10.44
CA GLU A 305 4.98 -5.67 -10.25
C GLU A 305 5.62 -5.50 -8.87
N GLU A 306 6.01 -4.26 -8.51
CA GLU A 306 6.53 -3.95 -7.17
C GLU A 306 5.49 -4.30 -6.09
N TRP A 307 4.22 -3.92 -6.27
CA TRP A 307 3.17 -4.18 -5.28
C TRP A 307 2.90 -5.68 -5.08
N VAL A 308 2.80 -6.47 -6.15
CA VAL A 308 2.63 -7.93 -6.05
C VAL A 308 3.86 -8.57 -5.41
N GLN A 309 5.08 -8.12 -5.75
CA GLN A 309 6.30 -8.58 -5.07
C GLN A 309 6.23 -8.30 -3.57
N PHE A 310 5.99 -7.05 -3.14
CA PHE A 310 5.86 -6.69 -1.72
C PHE A 310 4.76 -7.46 -0.98
N MET A 311 3.66 -7.81 -1.66
CA MET A 311 2.57 -8.61 -1.09
C MET A 311 2.95 -10.08 -0.92
N MET A 312 3.68 -10.66 -1.88
CA MET A 312 4.00 -12.09 -1.92
C MET A 312 5.32 -12.44 -1.20
N ASP A 313 6.19 -11.46 -0.95
CA ASP A 313 7.52 -11.67 -0.37
C ASP A 313 7.47 -12.29 1.06
N PRO A 314 8.17 -13.42 1.31
CA PRO A 314 8.34 -13.92 2.68
C PRO A 314 9.07 -12.94 3.61
N GLU A 315 10.09 -12.19 3.16
CA GLU A 315 10.87 -11.23 3.98
C GLU A 315 11.05 -9.86 3.29
N PRO A 316 10.66 -8.72 3.90
CA PRO A 316 10.40 -7.49 3.17
C PRO A 316 11.63 -6.69 2.65
N VAL A 317 12.12 -7.03 1.46
CA VAL A 317 12.93 -6.25 0.48
C VAL A 317 14.32 -5.69 0.91
N PRO A 318 15.39 -5.85 0.09
CA PRO A 318 16.77 -5.53 0.47
C PRO A 318 17.11 -4.03 0.47
N SER A 319 18.24 -3.67 1.10
CA SER A 319 18.85 -2.33 0.98
C SER A 319 20.36 -2.38 1.22
N GLU A 320 21.11 -1.78 0.28
CA GLU A 320 22.58 -1.79 0.20
C GLU A 320 23.26 -1.03 1.37
N LYS A 321 24.59 -1.10 1.47
CA LYS A 321 25.39 -0.68 2.64
C LYS A 321 26.54 0.28 2.24
N VAL A 322 26.76 1.35 3.02
CA VAL A 322 28.08 1.98 3.29
C VAL A 322 28.05 2.58 4.72
N THR A 323 29.20 2.69 5.41
CA THR A 323 29.32 3.08 6.84
C THR A 323 30.55 3.98 7.14
N TYR A 324 30.61 4.50 8.38
CA TYR A 324 31.29 5.74 8.83
C TYR A 324 31.20 5.75 10.42
N ILE A 325 32.09 6.34 11.29
CA ILE A 325 31.87 6.71 12.76
C ILE A 325 32.79 7.91 13.27
N PRO A 326 32.33 9.01 13.92
CA PRO A 326 33.16 10.21 14.26
C PRO A 326 33.37 10.52 15.77
N GLU A 327 34.46 11.24 16.09
CA GLU A 327 35.15 11.18 17.41
C GLU A 327 34.65 12.10 18.56
N ILE A 328 34.02 13.25 18.31
CA ILE A 328 33.66 14.19 19.40
C ILE A 328 32.46 13.68 20.22
N LEU A 329 31.48 13.04 19.58
CA LEU A 329 30.42 12.31 20.28
C LEU A 329 30.98 11.19 21.16
N CYS A 330 31.99 10.49 20.66
CA CYS A 330 32.67 9.43 21.38
C CYS A 330 33.23 9.94 22.71
N LYS A 331 33.97 11.06 22.76
CA LYS A 331 34.46 11.63 24.04
C LYS A 331 33.37 11.79 25.10
N ARG A 332 32.17 12.29 24.73
CA ARG A 332 31.08 12.61 25.68
C ARG A 332 30.22 11.40 26.06
N LEU A 333 30.13 10.38 25.20
CA LEU A 333 29.52 9.09 25.55
C LEU A 333 30.45 8.22 26.39
N PHE A 334 31.74 8.25 26.10
CA PHE A 334 32.75 7.40 26.74
C PHE A 334 33.03 7.82 28.18
N SER A 335 32.86 9.11 28.50
CA SER A 335 32.83 9.60 29.89
C SER A 335 31.61 9.14 30.70
N GLN A 336 30.56 8.61 30.06
CA GLN A 336 29.36 8.08 30.73
C GLN A 336 29.31 6.54 30.71
N HIS A 337 29.93 5.90 29.72
CA HIS A 337 29.93 4.45 29.53
C HIS A 337 31.32 3.96 29.10
N GLU A 338 32.21 3.76 30.06
CA GLU A 338 33.63 3.48 29.80
C GLU A 338 33.87 2.14 29.06
N GLY A 339 33.07 1.10 29.34
CA GLY A 339 33.14 -0.17 28.59
C GLY A 339 32.79 -0.04 27.11
N LEU A 340 31.90 0.90 26.75
CA LEU A 340 31.56 1.21 25.36
C LEU A 340 32.73 1.91 24.63
N ALA A 341 33.56 2.65 25.38
CA ALA A 341 34.74 3.35 24.87
C ALA A 341 35.83 2.38 24.41
N GLN A 342 36.14 1.39 25.25
CA GLN A 342 37.17 0.38 24.96
C GLN A 342 36.78 -0.47 23.75
N LEU A 343 35.50 -0.84 23.65
CA LEU A 343 34.95 -1.59 22.53
C LEU A 343 35.07 -0.82 21.19
N ILE A 344 34.60 0.43 21.13
CA ILE A 344 34.63 1.19 19.88
C ILE A 344 36.08 1.49 19.45
N ARG A 345 37.00 1.78 20.37
CA ARG A 345 38.43 1.97 20.03
C ARG A 345 39.06 0.70 19.45
N LYS A 346 38.69 -0.48 19.96
CA LYS A 346 39.22 -1.77 19.50
C LYS A 346 38.82 -2.09 18.06
N GLU A 347 37.59 -1.78 17.67
CA GLU A 347 37.06 -2.09 16.33
C GLU A 347 37.33 -0.95 15.31
N MET A 348 37.37 0.32 15.74
CA MET A 348 37.57 1.48 14.85
C MET A 348 39.02 1.72 14.40
N GLY A 349 40.02 1.15 15.09
CA GLY A 349 41.44 1.32 14.72
C GLY A 349 41.81 0.88 13.30
N SER A 350 40.91 0.16 12.63
CA SER A 350 41.11 -0.47 11.33
C SER A 350 40.42 0.25 10.14
N VAL A 351 39.59 1.27 10.37
CA VAL A 351 38.62 1.77 9.36
C VAL A 351 38.67 3.30 9.20
N ARG A 352 38.64 3.82 7.95
CA ARG A 352 39.02 5.21 7.61
C ARG A 352 37.85 6.24 7.46
N GLN A 353 36.70 6.16 8.18
CA GLN A 353 35.44 6.93 7.87
C GLN A 353 34.51 7.36 9.08
N GLY A 354 33.53 8.31 8.96
CA GLY A 354 32.95 9.11 10.11
C GLY A 354 31.44 9.56 10.33
N THR A 355 30.46 8.73 10.77
CA THR A 355 29.02 9.05 11.14
C THR A 355 28.29 7.92 11.93
N LEU A 356 27.72 8.21 13.11
CA LEU A 356 27.39 7.23 14.19
C LEU A 356 25.87 7.17 14.51
N ILE A 357 25.38 6.01 14.99
CA ILE A 357 23.95 5.78 15.35
C ILE A 357 23.77 5.74 16.86
N LEU A 358 22.88 6.58 17.42
CA LEU A 358 22.56 6.60 18.85
C LEU A 358 21.07 6.78 19.13
N SER A 359 20.45 5.76 19.76
CA SER A 359 19.13 5.83 20.43
C SER A 359 18.09 6.78 19.80
N LYS A 360 17.63 6.45 18.57
CA LYS A 360 16.65 7.21 17.76
C LYS A 360 17.15 8.52 17.10
N ILE A 361 18.42 8.86 17.21
CA ILE A 361 19.05 10.01 16.52
C ILE A 361 20.21 9.50 15.64
N LEU A 362 20.19 9.86 14.36
CA LEU A 362 21.34 9.75 13.47
C LEU A 362 22.12 11.06 13.53
N TYR A 363 23.38 10.98 13.93
CA TYR A 363 24.28 12.12 13.94
C TYR A 363 25.22 12.04 12.75
N THR A 364 25.18 13.05 11.88
CA THR A 364 26.06 13.16 10.71
C THR A 364 27.02 14.33 10.88
N PHE A 365 28.29 14.11 10.57
CA PHE A 365 29.36 15.12 10.66
C PHE A 365 29.98 15.30 9.29
N LEU A 366 29.98 16.54 8.80
CA LEU A 366 30.49 16.91 7.48
C LEU A 366 31.72 17.82 7.63
N ARG A 367 32.69 17.67 6.73
CA ARG A 367 33.83 18.62 6.63
C ARG A 367 33.46 19.83 5.78
N GLU A 368 32.76 19.61 4.67
CA GLU A 368 32.25 20.66 3.79
C GLU A 368 30.73 20.52 3.64
N LEU A 369 30.06 21.63 3.35
CA LEU A 369 28.61 21.66 3.23
C LEU A 369 28.16 21.36 1.80
N ASN A 370 27.65 20.15 1.57
CA ASN A 370 27.04 19.74 0.31
C ASN A 370 25.58 19.27 0.54
N GLU A 371 24.64 19.76 -0.27
CA GLU A 371 23.23 19.35 -0.26
C GLU A 371 23.05 17.84 -0.53
N GLU A 372 23.91 17.25 -1.37
CA GLU A 372 23.93 15.81 -1.63
C GLU A 372 24.22 15.00 -0.35
N LEU A 373 25.15 15.48 0.48
CA LEU A 373 25.50 14.84 1.76
C LEU A 373 24.41 15.03 2.83
N LYS A 374 23.65 16.14 2.78
CA LYS A 374 22.42 16.28 3.57
C LYS A 374 21.36 15.28 3.13
N GLY A 375 21.14 15.15 1.81
CA GLY A 375 20.26 14.15 1.21
C GLY A 375 20.64 12.73 1.61
N TYR A 376 21.94 12.40 1.60
CA TYR A 376 22.49 11.12 2.06
C TYR A 376 22.22 10.86 3.55
N SER A 377 22.37 11.86 4.43
CA SER A 377 22.04 11.74 5.85
C SER A 377 20.56 11.41 6.08
N ILE A 378 19.66 12.12 5.40
CA ILE A 378 18.20 11.90 5.47
C ILE A 378 17.86 10.49 4.94
N GLN A 379 18.41 10.11 3.79
CA GLN A 379 18.21 8.79 3.19
C GLN A 379 18.78 7.66 4.07
N THR A 380 19.89 7.90 4.77
CA THR A 380 20.48 6.97 5.75
C THR A 380 19.57 6.81 6.97
N ALA A 381 18.99 7.88 7.49
CA ALA A 381 18.03 7.81 8.60
C ALA A 381 16.77 7.02 8.20
N LEU A 382 16.22 7.27 7.01
CA LEU A 382 15.10 6.50 6.44
C LEU A 382 15.46 5.02 6.24
N THR A 383 16.65 4.73 5.72
CA THR A 383 17.13 3.35 5.49
C THR A 383 17.35 2.59 6.80
N LEU A 384 17.98 3.22 7.79
CA LEU A 384 18.16 2.66 9.12
C LEU A 384 16.83 2.36 9.80
N LYS A 385 15.88 3.30 9.72
CA LYS A 385 14.51 3.14 10.22
C LYS A 385 13.80 1.94 9.59
N LYS A 386 13.87 1.84 8.24
CA LYS A 386 13.38 0.69 7.48
C LYS A 386 14.03 -0.62 7.97
N LYS A 387 15.36 -0.68 8.11
CA LYS A 387 16.09 -1.87 8.61
C LYS A 387 15.69 -2.28 10.03
N LEU A 388 15.64 -1.33 10.98
CA LEU A 388 15.26 -1.59 12.37
C LEU A 388 13.87 -2.21 12.51
N VAL A 389 12.91 -1.80 11.68
CA VAL A 389 11.56 -2.37 11.69
C VAL A 389 11.49 -3.68 10.91
N LYS A 390 12.02 -3.70 9.68
CA LYS A 390 11.89 -4.84 8.75
C LYS A 390 12.76 -6.04 9.12
N MET A 391 14.04 -5.81 9.37
CA MET A 391 15.00 -6.85 9.74
C MET A 391 15.05 -7.05 11.26
N GLY A 392 15.03 -5.94 12.02
CA GLY A 392 15.12 -5.97 13.47
C GLY A 392 13.82 -6.31 14.21
N GLY A 393 12.67 -6.29 13.51
CA GLY A 393 11.38 -6.55 14.14
C GLY A 393 10.92 -5.48 15.14
N TYR A 394 11.53 -4.28 15.12
CA TYR A 394 11.12 -3.19 16.01
C TYR A 394 9.71 -2.71 15.69
N THR A 395 8.82 -2.73 16.69
CA THR A 395 7.42 -2.28 16.51
C THR A 395 7.00 -1.17 17.46
N GLY A 396 7.97 -0.52 18.12
CA GLY A 396 7.74 0.67 18.94
C GLY A 396 7.65 1.95 18.11
N LYS A 397 7.37 3.08 18.78
CA LYS A 397 7.40 4.42 18.17
C LYS A 397 8.83 4.77 17.74
N LEU A 398 9.12 4.63 16.44
CA LEU A 398 10.41 4.95 15.83
C LEU A 398 10.29 6.18 14.93
N CYS A 399 11.07 7.21 15.25
CA CYS A 399 11.58 8.18 14.29
C CYS A 399 13.11 8.11 14.38
N VAL A 400 13.82 8.23 13.26
CA VAL A 400 15.28 8.43 13.27
C VAL A 400 15.49 9.90 12.94
N MET A 401 15.68 10.73 13.96
CA MET A 401 15.91 12.16 13.79
C MET A 401 17.33 12.38 13.24
N THR A 402 17.49 13.24 12.24
CA THR A 402 18.83 13.62 11.75
C THR A 402 19.32 14.88 12.45
N LYS A 403 20.53 14.84 13.00
CA LYS A 403 21.28 16.04 13.42
C LYS A 403 22.58 16.14 12.65
N ILE A 404 22.69 17.15 11.78
CA ILE A 404 23.84 17.36 10.90
C ILE A 404 24.70 18.51 11.45
N TYR A 405 25.92 18.15 11.82
CA TYR A 405 26.98 19.05 12.28
C TYR A 405 28.04 19.20 11.19
N TRP A 406 28.71 20.35 11.18
CA TRP A 406 29.85 20.59 10.29
C TRP A 406 30.89 21.49 10.96
N SER A 407 32.08 21.55 10.38
CA SER A 407 33.18 22.42 10.82
C SER A 407 33.69 23.24 9.65
N GLU A 408 33.90 24.55 9.84
CA GLU A 408 34.66 25.36 8.88
C GLU A 408 36.14 24.96 8.94
N GLU A 409 36.81 24.85 7.78
CA GLU A 409 38.27 24.80 7.71
C GLU A 409 38.86 26.19 7.98
N SER A 410 38.86 26.58 9.25
CA SER A 410 39.73 27.63 9.76
C SER A 410 40.97 26.97 10.36
N SER A 411 42.16 27.41 9.96
CA SER A 411 43.46 26.84 10.33
C SER A 411 43.87 27.06 11.80
N THR A 412 42.93 27.47 12.67
CA THR A 412 43.09 27.54 14.12
C THR A 412 41.96 26.79 14.81
N LEU A 413 42.23 25.54 15.20
CA LEU A 413 41.31 24.68 15.96
C LEU A 413 41.13 25.19 17.41
N THR A 414 40.21 26.11 17.63
CA THR A 414 39.64 26.36 18.97
C THR A 414 38.51 25.37 19.26
N GLU A 415 38.53 24.74 20.43
CA GLU A 415 37.45 23.83 20.87
C GLU A 415 36.10 24.56 20.88
N GLY A 416 35.14 24.07 20.07
CA GLY A 416 33.76 24.59 20.03
C GLY A 416 33.21 25.00 18.66
N SER A 417 33.99 24.93 17.57
CA SER A 417 33.60 25.44 16.25
C SER A 417 32.51 24.66 15.48
N ALA A 418 32.09 23.48 15.96
CA ALA A 418 31.13 22.63 15.26
C ALA A 418 29.69 23.20 15.32
N ARG A 419 29.22 23.79 14.21
CA ARG A 419 27.86 24.37 14.12
C ARG A 419 26.82 23.30 13.75
N LEU A 420 25.66 23.33 14.40
CA LEU A 420 24.48 22.53 14.06
C LEU A 420 23.70 23.24 12.95
N LEU A 421 23.68 22.67 11.74
CA LEU A 421 22.97 23.29 10.59
C LEU A 421 21.56 22.76 10.40
N HIS A 422 21.37 21.45 10.59
CA HIS A 422 20.10 20.80 10.32
C HIS A 422 19.76 19.86 11.46
N ASP A 423 18.77 20.27 12.25
CA ASP A 423 18.13 19.43 13.24
C ASP A 423 16.66 19.28 12.86
N SER A 424 16.27 18.07 12.47
CA SER A 424 14.89 17.74 12.13
C SER A 424 13.92 17.91 13.32
N SER A 425 14.44 18.15 14.54
CA SER A 425 13.66 18.39 15.76
C SER A 425 13.60 19.85 16.22
N LEU A 426 14.41 20.77 15.69
CA LEU A 426 14.31 22.20 16.09
C LEU A 426 13.06 22.89 15.51
N SER A 427 12.52 22.41 14.39
CA SER A 427 11.30 22.93 13.76
C SER A 427 10.04 22.11 14.05
N ALA A 428 10.16 20.95 14.73
CA ALA A 428 9.08 19.99 14.93
C ALA A 428 9.02 19.53 16.39
N ILE A 429 7.94 19.89 17.10
CA ILE A 429 7.71 19.40 18.46
C ILE A 429 7.20 17.97 18.36
N TYR A 430 8.05 17.00 18.72
CA TYR A 430 7.66 15.59 18.77
C TYR A 430 6.85 15.29 20.05
N PRO A 431 5.81 14.42 20.00
CA PRO A 431 5.10 13.98 21.18
C PRO A 431 6.03 13.38 22.23
N LYS A 432 5.72 13.57 23.52
CA LYS A 432 6.49 13.01 24.64
C LYS A 432 6.79 11.51 24.51
N SER A 433 5.92 10.74 23.85
CA SER A 433 6.11 9.30 23.61
C SER A 433 7.13 8.93 22.50
N TYR A 434 7.64 9.91 21.74
CA TYR A 434 8.77 9.73 20.82
C TYR A 434 10.11 10.06 21.49
N THR A 435 10.13 11.03 22.41
CA THR A 435 11.33 11.53 23.11
C THR A 435 11.61 10.81 24.43
N LEU A 436 10.59 10.47 25.22
CA LEU A 436 10.74 9.63 26.41
C LEU A 436 10.95 8.17 25.98
N ILE A 437 12.10 7.61 26.34
CA ILE A 437 12.46 6.22 26.09
C ILE A 437 12.31 5.46 27.41
N THR A 438 11.31 4.57 27.51
CA THR A 438 11.23 3.64 28.64
C THR A 438 12.34 2.58 28.52
N SER A 439 12.79 2.00 29.63
CA SER A 439 13.81 0.93 29.63
C SER A 439 13.43 -0.22 28.69
N GLN A 440 12.15 -0.60 28.67
CA GLN A 440 11.60 -1.57 27.71
C GLN A 440 11.75 -1.11 26.26
N THR A 441 11.36 0.14 25.94
CA THR A 441 11.50 0.72 24.60
C THR A 441 12.97 0.72 24.12
N MET A 442 13.92 0.95 25.03
CA MET A 442 15.35 0.90 24.73
C MET A 442 15.83 -0.54 24.53
N ASN A 443 15.40 -1.49 25.36
CA ASN A 443 15.75 -2.90 25.24
C ASN A 443 15.22 -3.50 23.93
N ASP A 444 13.99 -3.17 23.54
CA ASP A 444 13.42 -3.61 22.24
C ASP A 444 14.15 -2.97 21.05
N LEU A 445 14.63 -1.72 21.19
CA LEU A 445 15.43 -1.06 20.15
C LEU A 445 16.83 -1.66 20.06
N LYS A 446 17.45 -2.01 21.19
CA LYS A 446 18.73 -2.75 21.24
C LYS A 446 18.61 -4.12 20.61
N LYS A 447 17.56 -4.90 20.95
CA LYS A 447 17.24 -6.19 20.31
C LYS A 447 17.13 -6.06 18.81
N ALA A 448 16.35 -5.08 18.33
CA ALA A 448 16.17 -4.87 16.90
C ALA A 448 17.44 -4.43 16.18
N LEU A 449 18.22 -3.53 16.78
CA LEU A 449 19.51 -3.10 16.24
C LEU A 449 20.52 -4.27 16.19
N PHE A 450 20.56 -5.11 17.23
CA PHE A 450 21.37 -6.31 17.26
C PHE A 450 20.99 -7.29 16.14
N ILE A 451 19.70 -7.58 15.96
CA ILE A 451 19.22 -8.45 14.87
C ILE A 451 19.57 -7.86 13.49
N VAL A 452 19.45 -6.55 13.30
CA VAL A 452 19.90 -5.85 12.08
C VAL A 452 21.40 -6.10 11.84
N LEU A 453 22.24 -5.81 12.83
CA LEU A 453 23.70 -5.91 12.70
C LEU A 453 24.16 -7.36 12.49
N LYS A 454 23.55 -8.32 13.18
CA LYS A 454 23.81 -9.76 13.01
C LYS A 454 23.41 -10.25 11.62
N ARG A 455 22.20 -9.91 11.14
CA ARG A 455 21.75 -10.23 9.76
C ARG A 455 22.58 -9.52 8.68
N LEU A 456 23.22 -8.39 9.00
CA LEU A 456 24.16 -7.72 8.10
C LEU A 456 25.58 -8.31 8.16
N GLY A 457 25.88 -9.26 9.05
CA GLY A 457 27.22 -9.84 9.21
C GLY A 457 28.26 -8.81 9.66
N THR A 458 27.86 -7.82 10.48
CA THR A 458 28.73 -6.72 10.92
C THR A 458 29.09 -6.79 12.40
N LEU A 459 28.94 -7.95 13.05
CA LEU A 459 29.30 -8.17 14.45
C LEU A 459 30.41 -9.21 14.57
N SER A 460 31.34 -9.00 15.50
CA SER A 460 32.37 -9.98 15.86
C SER A 460 31.83 -10.97 16.91
N ASP A 461 32.29 -12.22 16.87
CA ASP A 461 31.76 -13.33 17.71
C ASP A 461 31.76 -13.04 19.22
N LYS A 462 32.74 -12.23 19.67
CA LYS A 462 32.82 -11.77 21.06
C LYS A 462 31.65 -10.86 21.43
N PHE A 463 31.28 -9.95 20.54
CA PHE A 463 30.20 -8.99 20.77
C PHE A 463 28.81 -9.62 20.66
N ASP A 464 28.69 -10.64 19.80
CA ASP A 464 27.52 -11.49 19.71
C ASP A 464 27.21 -12.18 21.05
N SER A 465 28.25 -12.61 21.77
CA SER A 465 28.13 -13.21 23.11
C SER A 465 27.79 -12.17 24.20
N GLU A 466 28.44 -11.01 24.22
CA GLU A 466 28.23 -9.97 25.23
C GLU A 466 26.81 -9.37 25.15
N ILE A 467 26.27 -9.11 23.95
CA ILE A 467 24.88 -8.66 23.80
C ILE A 467 23.88 -9.77 24.15
N PHE A 468 24.14 -11.02 23.76
CA PHE A 468 23.24 -12.14 24.09
C PHE A 468 23.05 -12.29 25.61
N GLN A 469 24.15 -12.20 26.39
CA GLN A 469 24.09 -12.18 27.86
C GLN A 469 23.31 -10.97 28.40
N HIS A 470 23.53 -9.77 27.85
CA HIS A 470 22.81 -8.57 28.27
C HIS A 470 21.30 -8.57 27.93
N LEU A 471 20.88 -9.37 26.95
CA LEU A 471 19.48 -9.58 26.60
C LEU A 471 18.82 -10.66 27.46
N LEU A 472 19.56 -11.68 27.88
CA LEU A 472 19.14 -12.73 28.82
C LEU A 472 18.97 -12.23 30.26
N SER A 473 19.89 -11.38 30.74
CA SER A 473 19.83 -10.83 32.10
C SER A 473 18.58 -9.98 32.36
N ASN A 474 18.00 -9.39 31.31
CA ASN A 474 16.73 -8.65 31.37
C ASN A 474 15.47 -9.53 31.37
N GLN A 475 15.58 -10.87 31.35
CA GLN A 475 14.44 -11.78 31.52
C GLN A 475 14.35 -12.41 32.93
N HIS A 476 15.40 -12.29 33.75
CA HIS A 476 15.49 -13.00 35.04
C HIS A 476 14.81 -12.28 36.22
N GLY A 477 14.19 -11.12 36.00
CA GLY A 477 13.47 -10.36 37.04
C GLY A 477 12.03 -10.80 37.32
N LEU A 478 11.66 -12.05 36.99
CA LEU A 478 10.30 -12.60 37.12
C LEU A 478 10.25 -14.00 37.74
N LEU A 479 11.34 -14.49 38.35
CA LEU A 479 11.42 -15.79 39.02
C LEU A 479 12.23 -15.71 40.32
N SER A 480 11.78 -14.89 41.26
CA SER A 480 12.26 -14.92 42.66
C SER A 480 11.32 -14.19 43.62
N GLU A 481 10.14 -14.77 43.85
CA GLU A 481 9.38 -14.70 45.10
C GLU A 481 8.45 -15.92 45.10
N GLU A 482 8.37 -16.63 46.23
CA GLU A 482 7.80 -18.00 46.37
C GLU A 482 6.27 -18.06 46.37
#